data_AF-A0A960TFL1-F1
#
_entry.id   AF-A0A960TFL1-F1
#
_cell.length_a   1.000
_cell.length_b   1.000
_cell.length_c   1.000
_cell.angle_alpha   90.00
_cell.angle_beta   90.00
_cell.angle_gamma   90.00
#
_symmetry.space_group_name_H-M   'P 1'
#
loop_
_entity.id
_entity.type
_entity.pdbx_description
1 polymer ?
#
loop_
_entity_poly.entity_id
_entity_poly.type
_entity_poly.pdbx_seq_one_letter_code
_entity_poly.pdbx_strand_id
1 'polypeptide(L)'
;PAFHIRSPGTKLYAVDESTLRVTFSSGGVTPGDTYVFHLDESGKIQLMEMWVSIIPIEGADASFHDYSVHEPGVAVARSREVLGFLTILIDQVKMHTDAKSSDERFAPLFEAYPDLR
;
A
#
# COMPACT_ATOMS: atom_id res chain seq x y z
N PRO A 1 2.45 2.20 -3.45
CA PRO A 1 3.60 1.36 -3.92
C PRO A 1 3.26 -0.13 -4.13
N ALA A 2 2.63 -0.83 -3.18
CA ALA A 2 2.42 -2.28 -3.28
C ALA A 2 1.60 -2.75 -4.51
N PHE A 3 0.64 -1.95 -4.97
CA PHE A 3 -0.15 -2.27 -6.16
C PHE A 3 0.60 -2.03 -7.49
N HIS A 4 1.74 -1.34 -7.45
CA HIS A 4 2.58 -1.03 -8.61
C HIS A 4 3.81 -1.93 -8.73
N ILE A 5 4.00 -2.92 -7.86
CA ILE A 5 5.20 -3.79 -7.83
C ILE A 5 5.46 -4.48 -9.18
N ARG A 6 4.44 -4.66 -10.02
CA ARG A 6 4.52 -5.28 -11.35
C ARG A 6 4.56 -4.29 -12.51
N SER A 7 4.63 -2.98 -12.25
CA SER A 7 4.66 -1.97 -13.30
C SER A 7 5.96 -2.05 -14.11
N PRO A 8 5.94 -1.74 -15.42
CA PRO A 8 7.16 -1.69 -16.24
C PRO A 8 8.25 -0.83 -15.60
N GLY A 9 9.51 -1.27 -15.71
CA GLY A 9 10.66 -0.58 -15.13
C GLY A 9 10.82 -0.73 -13.60
N THR A 10 10.02 -1.60 -12.97
CA THR A 10 10.22 -2.00 -11.57
C THR A 10 11.26 -3.12 -11.48
N LYS A 11 12.17 -3.01 -10.52
CA LYS A 11 13.14 -4.06 -10.15
C LYS A 11 12.79 -4.62 -8.79
N LEU A 12 12.75 -5.95 -8.69
CA LEU A 12 12.41 -6.69 -7.49
C LEU A 12 13.65 -7.42 -6.98
N TYR A 13 13.89 -7.33 -5.67
CA TYR A 13 14.99 -8.00 -5.01
C TYR A 13 14.43 -8.73 -3.78
N ALA A 14 14.50 -10.05 -3.78
CA ALA A 14 14.34 -10.82 -2.55
C ALA A 14 15.58 -10.57 -1.69
N VAL A 15 15.39 -10.02 -0.50
CA VAL A 15 16.47 -9.80 0.47
C VAL A 15 16.65 -11.06 1.32
N ASP A 16 15.53 -11.61 1.78
CA ASP A 16 15.38 -12.89 2.47
C ASP A 16 13.94 -13.43 2.26
N GLU A 17 13.53 -14.44 3.04
CA GLU A 17 12.22 -15.09 2.88
C GLU A 17 11.02 -14.19 3.24
N SER A 18 11.20 -13.18 4.08
CA SER A 18 10.14 -12.28 4.54
C SER A 18 10.33 -10.83 4.08
N THR A 19 11.38 -10.54 3.30
CA THR A 19 11.76 -9.17 2.93
C THR A 19 11.88 -8.99 1.42
N LEU A 20 11.10 -8.04 0.87
CA LEU A 20 11.10 -7.68 -0.54
C LEU A 20 11.50 -6.21 -0.73
N ARG A 21 12.57 -5.96 -1.48
CA ARG A 21 12.91 -4.62 -1.95
C ARG A 21 12.41 -4.39 -3.37
N VAL A 22 11.77 -3.24 -3.57
CA VAL A 22 11.17 -2.80 -4.83
C VAL A 22 11.75 -1.45 -5.20
N THR A 23 12.39 -1.37 -6.36
CA THR A 23 12.94 -0.11 -6.89
C THR A 23 12.27 0.25 -8.21
N PHE A 24 11.68 1.43 -8.29
CA PHE A 24 11.06 1.95 -9.50
C PHE A 24 12.13 2.67 -10.33
N SER A 25 12.69 2.00 -11.35
CA SER A 25 13.88 2.50 -12.07
C SER A 25 13.56 3.35 -13.31
N SER A 26 12.41 3.14 -13.97
CA SER A 26 11.98 3.92 -15.14
C SER A 26 10.50 3.66 -15.45
N GLY A 27 9.86 4.49 -16.27
CA GLY A 27 8.52 4.22 -16.83
C GLY A 27 7.34 4.28 -15.85
N GLY A 28 7.56 4.72 -14.60
CA GLY A 28 6.53 4.96 -13.59
C GLY A 28 6.49 6.41 -13.12
N VAL A 29 5.54 6.71 -12.23
CA VAL A 29 5.30 8.09 -11.73
C VAL A 29 6.39 8.57 -10.75
N THR A 30 7.23 7.65 -10.23
CA THR A 30 8.28 7.95 -9.23
C THR A 30 9.61 7.22 -9.52
N PRO A 31 10.34 7.56 -10.60
CA PRO A 31 11.65 6.98 -10.88
C PRO A 31 12.67 7.30 -9.77
N GLY A 32 13.45 6.32 -9.34
CA GLY A 32 14.43 6.43 -8.27
C GLY A 32 13.90 5.99 -6.90
N ASP A 33 12.58 5.95 -6.71
CA ASP A 33 12.00 5.55 -5.44
C ASP A 33 12.26 4.07 -5.14
N THR A 34 12.63 3.79 -3.90
CA THR A 34 12.85 2.43 -3.38
C THR A 34 12.01 2.20 -2.14
N TYR A 35 11.39 1.02 -2.06
CA TYR A 35 10.61 0.56 -0.92
C TYR A 35 11.14 -0.80 -0.48
N VAL A 36 11.20 -1.05 0.82
CA VAL A 36 11.49 -2.37 1.40
C VAL A 36 10.29 -2.77 2.24
N PHE A 37 9.71 -3.92 1.92
CA PHE A 37 8.57 -4.49 2.64
C PHE A 37 9.06 -5.66 3.46
N HIS A 38 8.79 -5.61 4.76
CA HIS A 38 9.02 -6.69 5.71
C HIS A 38 7.68 -7.32 6.04
N LEU A 39 7.57 -8.64 5.91
CA LEU A 39 6.36 -9.40 6.16
C LEU A 39 6.44 -10.12 7.51
N ASP A 40 5.31 -10.23 8.19
CA ASP A 40 5.14 -11.12 9.35
C ASP A 40 4.99 -12.60 8.90
N GLU A 41 4.96 -13.51 9.88
CA GLU A 41 4.81 -14.96 9.64
C GLU A 41 3.50 -15.32 8.91
N SER A 42 2.50 -14.44 8.92
CA SER A 42 1.23 -14.60 8.21
C SER A 42 1.21 -13.95 6.83
N GLY A 43 2.35 -13.40 6.38
CA GLY A 43 2.52 -12.76 5.08
C GLY A 43 1.97 -11.33 5.00
N LYS A 44 1.66 -10.69 6.13
CA LYS A 44 1.19 -9.30 6.17
C LYS A 44 2.38 -8.36 6.28
N ILE A 45 2.28 -7.18 5.68
CA ILE A 45 3.32 -6.15 5.83
C ILE A 45 3.36 -5.70 7.29
N GLN A 46 4.50 -5.84 7.95
CA GLN A 46 4.72 -5.32 9.30
C GLN A 46 5.42 -3.96 9.25
N LEU A 47 6.37 -3.81 8.33
CA LEU A 47 7.18 -2.61 8.17
C LEU A 47 7.39 -2.32 6.69
N MET A 48 7.28 -1.05 6.32
CA MET A 48 7.65 -0.53 5.02
C MET A 48 8.68 0.58 5.19
N GLU A 49 9.90 0.36 4.74
CA GLU A 49 10.90 1.41 4.61
C GLU A 49 10.83 2.00 3.20
N MET A 50 11.06 3.30 3.07
CA MET A 50 10.92 4.00 1.80
C MET A 50 11.96 5.11 1.64
N TRP A 51 12.59 5.14 0.48
CA TRP A 51 13.46 6.20 -0.01
C TRP A 51 12.79 6.80 -1.23
N VAL A 52 12.10 7.92 -1.04
CA VAL A 52 11.21 8.51 -2.04
C VAL A 52 11.56 9.96 -2.28
N SER A 53 11.50 10.40 -3.53
CA SER A 53 11.98 11.74 -3.90
C SER A 53 11.12 12.90 -3.38
N ILE A 54 9.87 12.61 -2.99
CA ILE A 54 8.91 13.63 -2.53
C ILE A 54 9.14 14.06 -1.07
N ILE A 55 9.76 13.22 -0.24
CA ILE A 55 10.03 13.55 1.16
C ILE A 55 11.51 13.92 1.29
N PRO A 56 11.86 15.13 1.76
CA PRO A 56 13.25 15.60 1.82
C PRO A 56 14.01 15.04 3.03
N ILE A 57 13.97 13.72 3.24
CA ILE A 57 14.68 13.00 4.31
C ILE A 57 15.31 11.71 3.75
N GLU A 58 16.40 11.24 4.37
CA GLU A 58 17.19 10.08 3.89
C GLU A 58 16.56 8.71 4.20
N GLY A 59 15.23 8.63 4.12
CA GLY A 59 14.46 7.43 4.44
C GLY A 59 13.29 7.74 5.35
N ALA A 60 12.20 7.03 5.14
CA ALA A 60 11.02 7.05 5.98
C ALA A 60 10.56 5.62 6.23
N ASP A 61 9.88 5.39 7.35
CA ASP A 61 9.30 4.11 7.66
C ASP A 61 7.81 4.24 8.00
N ALA A 62 7.09 3.15 7.76
CA ALA A 62 5.72 2.98 8.19
C ALA A 62 5.54 1.57 8.76
N SER A 63 5.21 1.48 10.05
CA SER A 63 4.86 0.23 10.73
C SER A 63 3.34 0.03 10.68
N PHE A 64 2.89 -1.19 10.42
CA PHE A 64 1.48 -1.53 10.20
C PHE A 64 0.99 -2.47 11.31
N HIS A 65 -0.13 -2.11 11.94
CA HIS A 65 -0.66 -2.87 13.07
C HIS A 65 -2.18 -3.07 12.98
N ASP A 66 -2.69 -3.85 13.93
CA ASP A 66 -4.12 -4.05 14.18
C ASP A 66 -4.89 -4.51 12.95
N TYR A 67 -4.38 -5.52 12.25
CA TYR A 67 -5.04 -6.06 11.07
C TYR A 67 -6.41 -6.65 11.40
N SER A 68 -7.45 -6.19 10.70
CA SER A 68 -8.78 -6.79 10.73
C SER A 68 -9.13 -7.39 9.37
N VAL A 69 -9.76 -8.56 9.39
CA VAL A 69 -10.27 -9.22 8.19
C VAL A 69 -11.68 -8.73 7.91
N HIS A 70 -11.93 -8.31 6.68
CA HIS A 70 -13.24 -7.88 6.20
C HIS A 70 -13.72 -8.84 5.13
N GLU A 71 -15.03 -9.09 5.05
CA GLU A 71 -15.62 -9.87 3.95
C GLU A 71 -15.23 -9.24 2.60
N PRO A 72 -14.75 -10.03 1.62
CA PRO A 72 -14.81 -11.49 1.51
C PRO A 72 -13.58 -12.26 2.06
N GLY A 73 -12.72 -11.64 2.87
CA GLY A 73 -11.53 -12.27 3.45
C GLY A 73 -10.25 -11.41 3.36
N VAL A 74 -10.39 -10.10 3.14
CA VAL A 74 -9.26 -9.18 2.93
C VAL A 74 -8.82 -8.60 4.27
N ALA A 75 -7.54 -8.78 4.62
CA ALA A 75 -6.95 -8.18 5.82
C ALA A 75 -6.51 -6.74 5.56
N VAL A 76 -6.86 -5.83 6.47
CA VAL A 76 -6.53 -4.40 6.40
C VAL A 76 -5.92 -3.94 7.72
N ALA A 77 -4.74 -3.32 7.69
CA ALA A 77 -4.14 -2.68 8.86
C ALA A 77 -4.98 -1.48 9.30
N ARG A 78 -5.39 -1.45 10.56
CA ARG A 78 -6.25 -0.41 11.13
C ARG A 78 -5.44 0.76 11.68
N SER A 79 -4.18 0.55 11.99
CA SER A 79 -3.26 1.59 12.46
C SER A 79 -1.94 1.51 11.69
N ARG A 80 -1.34 2.69 11.46
CA ARG A 80 0.00 2.84 10.90
C ARG A 80 0.75 3.87 11.70
N GLU A 81 1.96 3.55 12.09
CA GLU A 81 2.89 4.52 12.67
C GLU A 81 3.91 4.91 11.60
N VAL A 82 4.00 6.19 11.28
CA VAL A 82 4.82 6.73 10.20
C VAL A 82 5.85 7.67 10.81
N LEU A 83 7.12 7.46 10.47
CA LEU A 83 8.26 8.25 10.96
C LEU A 83 8.41 8.28 12.50
N GLY A 84 7.78 7.35 13.23
CA GLY A 84 7.80 7.28 14.69
C GLY A 84 7.05 8.42 15.42
N PHE A 85 6.31 9.29 14.70
CA PHE A 85 5.59 10.39 15.33
C PHE A 85 4.16 10.58 14.82
N LEU A 86 3.83 10.07 13.63
CA LEU A 86 2.52 10.22 13.03
C LEU A 86 1.77 8.90 13.08
N THR A 87 0.67 8.85 13.83
CA THR A 87 -0.26 7.72 13.80
C THR A 87 -1.40 7.99 12.83
N ILE A 88 -1.61 7.07 11.88
CA ILE A 88 -2.74 7.08 10.96
C ILE A 88 -3.68 5.94 11.34
N LEU A 89 -4.91 6.27 11.70
CA LEU A 89 -5.98 5.31 11.96
C LEU A 89 -6.89 5.22 10.74
N ILE A 90 -7.22 3.99 10.35
CA ILE A 90 -8.24 3.72 9.33
C ILE A 90 -9.44 3.15 10.05
N ASP A 91 -10.59 3.81 9.90
CA ASP A 91 -11.87 3.33 10.39
C ASP A 91 -12.92 3.08 9.29
N GLN A 92 -14.11 2.59 9.69
CA GLN A 92 -15.27 2.43 8.80
C GLN A 92 -15.01 1.75 7.43
N VAL A 93 -14.15 0.72 7.39
CA VAL A 93 -13.79 0.03 6.15
C VAL A 93 -15.00 -0.73 5.61
N LYS A 94 -15.44 -0.37 4.40
CA LYS A 94 -16.48 -1.06 3.64
C LYS A 94 -15.87 -1.66 2.37
N MET A 95 -16.29 -2.87 2.02
CA MET A 95 -15.84 -3.58 0.82
C MET A 95 -17.04 -3.95 -0.05
N HIS A 96 -16.88 -3.78 -1.35
CA HIS A 96 -17.90 -4.08 -2.35
C HIS A 96 -17.31 -5.05 -3.37
N THR A 97 -17.92 -6.23 -3.50
CA THR A 97 -17.48 -7.31 -4.39
C THR A 97 -18.30 -7.38 -5.69
N ASP A 98 -19.36 -6.59 -5.77
CA ASP A 98 -20.39 -6.59 -6.81
C ASP A 98 -20.32 -5.35 -7.72
N ALA A 99 -19.35 -4.46 -7.51
CA ALA A 99 -19.14 -3.29 -8.34
C ALA A 99 -18.89 -3.70 -9.81
N LYS A 100 -19.74 -3.24 -10.73
CA LYS A 100 -19.59 -3.50 -12.15
C LYS A 100 -18.36 -2.77 -12.70
N SER A 101 -17.55 -3.45 -13.51
CA SER A 101 -16.46 -2.81 -14.23
C SER A 101 -17.00 -1.66 -15.09
N SER A 102 -16.30 -0.53 -15.10
CA SER A 102 -16.61 0.62 -15.94
C SER A 102 -15.31 1.26 -16.42
N ASP A 103 -15.35 1.98 -17.54
CA ASP A 103 -14.19 2.71 -18.08
C ASP A 103 -13.66 3.74 -17.07
N GLU A 104 -14.54 4.31 -16.25
CA GLU A 104 -14.18 5.14 -15.10
C GLU A 104 -14.13 4.28 -13.83
N ARG A 105 -12.92 4.01 -13.32
CA ARG A 105 -12.69 3.02 -12.25
C ARG A 105 -13.46 3.28 -10.94
N PHE A 106 -13.91 4.51 -10.72
CA PHE A 106 -14.64 4.93 -9.51
C PHE A 106 -16.10 5.29 -9.76
N ALA A 107 -16.56 5.33 -11.02
CA ALA A 107 -17.95 5.66 -11.33
C ALA A 107 -18.96 4.75 -10.62
N PRO A 108 -18.79 3.41 -10.56
CA PRO A 108 -19.70 2.54 -9.82
C PRO A 108 -19.77 2.87 -8.32
N LEU A 109 -18.65 3.31 -7.73
CA LEU A 109 -18.60 3.71 -6.32
C LEU A 109 -19.39 5.00 -6.10
N PHE A 110 -19.20 6.02 -6.95
CA PHE A 110 -19.92 7.29 -6.84
C PHE A 110 -21.41 7.16 -7.20
N GLU A 111 -21.79 6.21 -8.05
CA GLU A 111 -23.20 5.90 -8.31
C GLU A 111 -23.85 5.25 -7.08
N ALA A 112 -23.18 4.29 -6.46
CA ALA A 112 -23.67 3.64 -5.23
C ALA A 112 -23.65 4.57 -4.01
N TYR A 113 -22.71 5.52 -3.97
CA TYR A 113 -22.49 6.46 -2.87
C TYR A 113 -22.26 7.88 -3.39
N PRO A 114 -23.32 8.60 -3.78
CA PRO A 114 -23.20 9.95 -4.36
C PRO A 114 -22.51 10.96 -3.44
N ASP A 115 -22.60 10.77 -2.13
CA ASP A 115 -22.01 11.66 -1.12
C ASP A 115 -20.47 11.58 -1.04
N LEU A 116 -19.84 10.62 -1.73
CA LEU A 116 -18.37 10.48 -1.79
C LEU A 116 -17.73 11.29 -2.93
N ARG A 117 -18.53 11.95 -3.77
CA ARG A 117 -18.06 12.69 -4.94
C ARG A 117 -17.52 14.08 -4.60
#